data_AF-F8C5D9-F1
#
_entry.id   AF-F8C5D9-F1
#
_cell.length_a   1.000
_cell.length_b   1.000
_cell.length_c   1.000
_cell.angle_alpha   90.00
_cell.angle_beta   90.00
_cell.angle_gamma   90.00
#
_symmetry.space_group_name_H-M   'P 1'
#
loop_
_entity.id
_entity.type
_entity.pdbx_description
1 polymer ?
#
loop_
_entity_poly.entity_id
_entity_poly.type
_entity_poly.pdbx_seq_one_letter_code
_entity_poly.pdbx_strand_id
1 'polypeptide(L)' 'MKKLVVMFTFFPLLSGIALAEDENKQSESTKKCEKVCVQWEERRFCQPDPVFPGKQICGVYKTCVKYEAKCSEDR' A
#
# COMPACT_ATOMS: atom_id res chain seq x y z
N MET A 1 -47.46 31.46 8.44
CA MET A 1 -46.15 31.13 7.83
C MET A 1 -45.91 29.63 8.04
N LYS A 2 -46.09 28.81 7.01
CA LYS A 2 -45.94 27.34 7.08
C LYS A 2 -44.51 26.97 6.67
N LYS A 3 -43.79 26.24 7.53
CA LYS A 3 -42.44 25.74 7.26
C LYS A 3 -42.55 24.49 6.39
N LEU A 4 -41.98 24.51 5.19
CA LEU A 4 -41.87 23.35 4.32
C LEU A 4 -40.54 22.65 4.65
N VAL A 5 -40.61 21.47 5.26
CA VAL A 5 -39.45 20.61 5.51
C VAL A 5 -39.30 19.70 4.29
N VAL A 6 -38.22 19.85 3.53
CA VAL A 6 -37.91 18.98 2.39
C VAL A 6 -36.82 18.01 2.82
N MET A 7 -37.22 16.76 3.00
CA MET A 7 -36.37 15.61 3.30
C MET A 7 -35.98 14.96 1.96
N PHE A 8 -34.72 15.10 1.54
CA PHE A 8 -34.18 14.41 0.37
C PHE A 8 -33.52 13.10 0.81
N THR A 9 -34.10 11.98 0.40
CA THR A 9 -33.52 10.64 0.48
C THR A 9 -32.56 10.43 -0.69
N PHE A 10 -31.28 10.14 -0.42
CA PHE A 10 -30.33 9.68 -1.43
C PHE A 10 -30.15 8.16 -1.31
N PHE A 11 -30.75 7.43 -2.25
CA PHE A 11 -30.53 5.99 -2.49
C PHE A 11 -29.38 5.85 -3.50
N PRO A 12 -28.25 5.20 -3.17
CA PRO A 12 -27.29 4.78 -4.20
C PRO A 12 -27.74 3.45 -4.83
N LEU A 13 -28.11 3.50 -6.12
CA LEU A 13 -28.18 2.35 -7.00
C LEU A 13 -26.77 1.74 -7.16
N LEU A 14 -26.51 0.60 -6.52
CA LEU A 14 -25.37 -0.27 -6.86
C LEU A 14 -25.79 -1.18 -8.01
N SER A 15 -25.70 -0.66 -9.23
CA SER A 15 -25.66 -1.46 -10.46
C SER A 15 -24.20 -1.56 -10.89
N GLY A 16 -23.58 -2.72 -10.66
CA GLY A 16 -22.16 -2.96 -10.93
C GLY A 16 -21.89 -4.39 -11.42
N ILE A 17 -22.40 -4.67 -12.62
CA ILE A 17 -21.83 -5.45 -13.74
C ILE A 17 -20.87 -6.60 -13.38
N ALA A 18 -21.31 -7.81 -13.68
CA ALA A 18 -20.51 -9.02 -13.82
C ALA A 18 -19.44 -8.88 -14.92
N LEU A 19 -18.18 -9.18 -14.59
CA LEU A 19 -17.11 -9.43 -15.56
C LEU A 19 -16.11 -10.40 -14.92
N ALA A 20 -16.29 -11.69 -15.19
CA ALA A 20 -15.28 -12.70 -14.88
C ALA A 20 -15.31 -13.78 -15.98
N GLU A 21 -15.03 -13.37 -17.22
CA GLU A 21 -14.57 -14.30 -18.24
C GLU A 21 -13.80 -13.49 -19.30
N ASP A 22 -12.48 -13.65 -19.33
CA ASP A 22 -11.73 -13.59 -20.58
C ASP A 22 -10.36 -14.25 -20.39
N GLU A 23 -10.26 -15.46 -20.94
CA GLU A 23 -9.01 -16.13 -21.26
C GLU A 23 -8.28 -15.31 -22.32
N ASN A 24 -7.12 -14.74 -22.01
CA ASN A 24 -6.22 -14.31 -23.08
C ASN A 24 -4.77 -14.72 -22.78
N LYS A 25 -4.38 -15.86 -23.38
CA LYS A 25 -2.99 -16.23 -23.61
C LYS A 25 -2.41 -15.27 -24.64
N GLN A 26 -1.81 -14.18 -24.18
CA GLN A 26 -0.86 -13.41 -24.97
C GLN A 26 0.52 -13.59 -24.35
N SER A 27 1.36 -14.36 -25.04
CA SER A 27 2.79 -14.51 -24.75
C SER A 27 3.50 -13.18 -25.02
N GLU A 28 3.33 -12.21 -24.13
CA GLU A 28 4.19 -11.04 -24.08
C GLU A 28 5.49 -11.41 -23.38
N SER A 29 6.62 -11.13 -24.03
CA SER A 29 7.94 -11.02 -23.40
C SER A 29 7.82 -10.06 -22.21
N THR A 30 7.46 -10.60 -21.05
CA THR A 30 7.14 -9.79 -19.87
C THR A 30 8.48 -9.40 -19.28
N LYS A 31 8.97 -8.20 -19.60
CA LYS A 31 10.09 -7.61 -18.86
C LYS A 31 9.75 -7.68 -17.39
N LYS A 32 10.40 -8.58 -16.65
CA LYS A 32 10.22 -8.69 -15.21
C LYS A 32 10.92 -7.50 -14.60
N CYS A 33 10.13 -6.52 -14.20
CA CYS A 33 10.59 -5.36 -13.46
C CYS A 33 10.45 -5.67 -11.97
N GLU A 34 11.58 -5.76 -11.27
CA GLU A 34 11.61 -5.90 -9.82
C GLU A 34 11.80 -4.52 -9.17
N LYS A 35 11.07 -4.26 -8.08
CA LYS A 35 11.23 -3.05 -7.29
C LYS A 35 12.37 -3.26 -6.29
N VAL A 36 13.52 -2.67 -6.58
CA VAL A 36 14.75 -2.83 -5.77
C VAL A 36 14.98 -1.58 -4.94
N CYS A 37 15.37 -1.76 -3.67
CA CYS A 37 15.81 -0.64 -2.85
C CYS A 37 17.18 -0.14 -3.28
N VAL A 38 17.32 1.16 -3.55
CA VAL A 38 18.59 1.77 -3.97
C VAL A 38 19.17 2.72 -2.93
N GLN A 39 18.37 3.15 -1.96
CA GLN A 39 18.82 4.01 -0.87
C GLN A 39 18.24 3.55 0.45
N TRP A 40 19.13 3.26 1.39
CA TRP A 40 18.82 2.86 2.76
C TRP A 40 19.15 4.00 3.71
N GLU A 41 18.27 4.23 4.68
CA GLU A 41 18.49 5.16 5.79
C GLU A 41 18.52 4.38 7.10
N GLU A 42 19.45 4.72 7.97
CA GLU A 42 19.50 4.19 9.33
C GLU A 42 18.60 5.02 10.24
N ARG A 43 17.68 4.35 10.93
CA ARG A 43 16.79 4.98 11.92
C ARG A 43 17.00 4.36 13.27
N ARG A 44 16.79 5.20 14.29
CA ARG A 44 16.90 4.82 15.69
C ARG A 44 15.53 4.93 16.32
N PHE A 45 15.22 4.01 17.21
CA PHE A 45 14.05 4.09 18.06
C PHE A 45 14.46 3.79 19.49
N CYS A 46 13.74 4.37 20.43
CA CYS A 46 13.79 4.02 21.84
C CYS A 46 12.36 3.82 22.31
N GLN A 47 12.10 2.73 23.01
CA GLN A 47 10.81 2.42 23.60
C GLN A 47 10.99 1.95 25.04
N PRO A 48 9.99 2.12 25.91
CA PRO A 48 10.03 1.58 27.27
C PRO A 48 10.30 0.08 27.26
N ASP A 49 11.10 -0.39 28.21
CA ASP A 49 11.34 -1.82 28.40
C ASP A 49 10.07 -2.45 29.03
N PRO A 50 9.46 -3.48 28.40
CA PRO A 50 8.24 -4.09 28.90
C PRO A 50 8.47 -4.95 30.16
N VAL A 51 9.71 -5.33 30.43
CA VAL A 51 10.09 -6.19 31.57
C VAL A 51 10.61 -5.35 32.73
N PHE A 52 11.36 -4.28 32.46
CA PHE A 52 11.99 -3.45 33.48
C PHE A 52 11.40 -2.03 33.50
N PRO A 53 10.41 -1.74 34.38
CA PRO A 53 9.79 -0.43 34.45
C PRO A 53 10.83 0.66 34.74
N GLY A 54 10.76 1.75 33.96
CA GLY A 54 11.72 2.87 34.05
C GLY A 54 12.98 2.71 33.20
N LYS A 55 13.21 1.57 32.55
CA LYS A 55 14.27 1.41 31.53
C LYS A 55 13.71 1.59 30.12
N GLN A 56 14.60 1.89 29.17
CA GLN A 56 14.29 1.96 27.75
C GLN A 56 15.17 1.01 26.97
N ILE A 57 14.61 0.41 25.93
CA ILE A 57 15.32 -0.36 24.92
C ILE A 57 15.44 0.53 23.69
N CYS A 58 16.67 0.78 23.26
CA CYS A 58 16.96 1.50 22.03
C CYS A 58 17.50 0.54 20.98
N GLY A 59 17.02 0.69 19.75
CA GLY A 59 17.43 -0.11 18.61
C GLY A 59 17.74 0.74 17.40
N VAL A 60 18.48 0.15 16.47
CA VAL A 60 18.84 0.74 15.18
C VAL A 60 18.35 -0.20 14.09
N TYR A 61 17.64 0.33 13.10
CA TYR A 61 17.18 -0.45 11.95
C TYR A 61 17.39 0.33 10.66
N LYS A 62 17.56 -0.39 9.55
CA LYS A 62 17.64 0.22 8.22
C LYS A 62 16.27 0.18 7.58
N THR A 63 15.87 1.29 6.98
CA THR A 63 14.66 1.38 6.17
C THR A 63 15.00 1.84 4.77
N CYS A 64 14.28 1.32 3.77
CA CYS A 64 14.46 1.78 2.42
C CYS A 64 13.72 3.10 2.22
N VAL A 65 14.43 4.14 1.77
CA VAL A 65 13.85 5.47 1.50
C VAL A 65 13.65 5.74 0.02
N LYS A 66 14.34 4.98 -0.86
CA LYS A 66 14.19 5.11 -2.30
C LYS A 66 14.23 3.74 -2.97
N TYR A 67 13.23 3.47 -3.80
CA TYR A 67 13.13 2.28 -4.63
C TYR A 67 13.22 2.66 -6.11
N GLU A 68 13.81 1.78 -6.91
CA GLU A 68 13.86 1.89 -8.37
C GLU A 68 13.38 0.57 -9.00
N ALA A 69 12.72 0.66 -10.15
CA ALA A 69 12.33 -0.52 -10.92
C ALA A 69 13.52 -0.95 -11.79
N LYS A 70 14.01 -2.18 -11.56
CA LYS A 70 15.02 -2.80 -12.41
C LYS A 70 14.35 -3.85 -13.27
N CYS A 71 14.28 -3.59 -14.56
CA CYS A 71 13.74 -4.51 -15.53
C CYS A 71 14.91 -5.26 -16.18
N SER A 72 14.95 -6.57 -15.98
CA SER A 72 15.84 -7.45 -16.74
C SER A 72 15.06 -8.08 -17.90
N GLU A 73 15.63 -8.04 -19.10
CA GLU A 73 15.18 -8.92 -20.18
C GLU A 73 15.68 -10.33 -19.85
N ASP A 74 14.75 -11.29 -19.71
CA ASP A 74 15.05 -12.72 -19.66
C ASP A 74 15.87 -13.03 -20.94
N ARG A 75 17.14 -13.39 -20.78
CA ARG A 75 18.10 -13.59 -21.87
C ARG A 75 18.29 -15.07 -22.18
#